data_AF-A0A838QAU7-F1
#
_entry.id   AF-A0A838QAU7-F1
#
_cell.length_a   1.000
_cell.length_b   1.000
_cell.length_c   1.000
_cell.angle_alpha   90.00
_cell.angle_beta   90.00
_cell.angle_gamma   90.00
#
_symmetry.space_group_name_H-M   'P 1'
#
loop_
_entity.id
_entity.type
_entity.pdbx_description
1 polymer ?
#
loop_
_entity_poly.entity_id
_entity_poly.type
_entity_poly.pdbx_seq_one_letter_code
_entity_poly.pdbx_strand_id
1 'polypeptide(L)'
;AEWLEGQLNGKQRVGMPWESLTAFVRLATNPRVTVRPLKPAEAWAFVEEWLAVPVVWIPIPTEQHGQVLGGLIVKYGLSGKLVPDAHLAAIAIQHGLEVCSADTDFARFPEIRWRNPLAAQPAT
;
A
#
# COMPACT_ATOMS: atom_id res chain seq x y z
N ALA A 1 -14.98 2.98 -4.91
CA ALA A 1 -14.09 3.91 -4.19
C ALA A 1 -13.53 4.88 -5.21
N GLU A 2 -14.11 6.08 -5.30
CA GLU A 2 -13.95 7.01 -6.43
C GLU A 2 -12.49 7.41 -6.70
N TRP A 3 -11.69 7.62 -5.66
CA TRP A 3 -10.28 7.97 -5.82
C TRP A 3 -9.46 6.88 -6.52
N LEU A 4 -9.58 5.62 -6.05
CA LEU A 4 -8.80 4.52 -6.62
C LEU A 4 -9.21 4.26 -8.07
N GLU A 5 -10.51 4.28 -8.34
CA GLU A 5 -11.05 4.16 -9.70
C GLU A 5 -10.52 5.27 -10.62
N GLY A 6 -10.44 6.51 -10.13
CA GLY A 6 -9.80 7.61 -10.85
C GLY A 6 -8.32 7.38 -11.14
N GLN A 7 -7.56 6.77 -10.22
CA GLN A 7 -6.15 6.42 -10.48
C GLN A 7 -6.01 5.30 -11.53
N LEU A 8 -6.85 4.26 -11.44
CA LEU A 8 -6.81 3.11 -12.34
C LEU A 8 -7.22 3.46 -13.78
N ASN A 9 -8.12 4.44 -13.95
CA ASN A 9 -8.50 4.98 -15.25
C ASN A 9 -7.56 6.10 -15.76
N GLY A 10 -6.54 6.45 -14.96
CA GLY A 10 -5.57 7.49 -15.28
C GLY A 10 -4.45 7.02 -16.21
N LYS A 11 -3.43 7.87 -16.36
CA LYS A 11 -2.20 7.58 -17.13
C LYS A 11 -0.98 7.30 -16.27
N GLN A 12 -1.07 7.56 -14.96
CA GLN A 12 0.04 7.37 -14.03
C GLN A 12 0.12 5.91 -13.60
N ARG A 13 1.34 5.37 -13.48
CA ARG A 13 1.54 4.01 -12.99
C ARG A 13 1.13 3.90 -11.53
N VAL A 14 0.45 2.81 -11.18
CA VAL A 14 -0.03 2.53 -9.83
C VAL A 14 0.68 1.29 -9.29
N GLY A 15 1.48 1.46 -8.24
CA GLY A 15 2.13 0.34 -7.57
C GLY A 15 1.18 -0.35 -6.59
N MET A 16 0.97 -1.66 -6.76
CA MET A 16 0.20 -2.48 -5.83
C MET A 16 1.08 -3.62 -5.27
N PRO A 17 1.77 -3.39 -4.15
CA PRO A 17 2.61 -4.41 -3.52
C PRO A 17 1.77 -5.57 -2.98
N TRP A 18 2.34 -6.79 -2.95
CA TRP A 18 1.64 -7.99 -2.48
C TRP A 18 1.18 -7.86 -1.03
N GLU A 19 1.90 -7.09 -0.21
CA GLU A 19 1.54 -6.81 1.18
C GLU A 19 0.18 -6.10 1.26
N SER A 20 -0.08 -5.14 0.37
CA SER A 20 -1.37 -4.45 0.30
C SER A 20 -2.46 -5.34 -0.29
N LEU A 21 -2.17 -6.09 -1.35
CA LEU A 21 -3.13 -6.99 -2.00
C LEU A 21 -3.58 -8.11 -1.06
N THR A 22 -2.64 -8.75 -0.38
CA THR A 22 -2.94 -9.82 0.59
C THR A 22 -3.57 -9.26 1.86
N ALA A 23 -3.21 -8.06 2.32
CA ALA A 23 -3.90 -7.39 3.40
C ALA A 23 -5.36 -7.10 3.07
N PHE A 24 -5.66 -6.66 1.83
CA PHE A 24 -7.03 -6.50 1.36
C PHE A 24 -7.81 -7.82 1.45
N VAL A 25 -7.30 -8.90 0.87
CA VAL A 25 -7.97 -10.22 0.92
C VAL A 25 -8.18 -10.68 2.36
N ARG A 26 -7.17 -10.53 3.22
CA ARG A 26 -7.24 -10.87 4.64
C ARG A 26 -8.32 -10.08 5.39
N LEU A 27 -8.51 -8.81 5.09
CA LEU A 27 -9.49 -7.95 5.76
C LEU A 27 -10.90 -8.15 5.19
N ALA A 28 -11.03 -8.16 3.86
CA ALA A 28 -12.30 -8.30 3.16
C ALA A 28 -13.00 -9.63 3.45
N THR A 29 -12.25 -10.69 3.76
CA THR A 29 -12.78 -12.02 4.08
C THR A 29 -12.94 -12.28 5.58
N ASN A 30 -12.55 -11.34 6.45
CA ASN A 30 -12.56 -11.55 7.89
C ASN A 30 -13.88 -11.08 8.54
N PRO A 31 -14.71 -12.00 9.09
CA PRO A 31 -15.99 -11.64 9.71
C PRO A 31 -15.86 -10.81 10.98
N ARG A 32 -14.67 -10.76 11.61
CA ARG A 32 -14.44 -9.93 12.81
C ARG A 32 -14.18 -8.46 12.47
N VAL A 33 -13.85 -8.15 11.22
CA VAL A 33 -13.47 -6.80 10.78
C VAL A 33 -14.46 -6.24 9.77
N THR A 34 -15.05 -7.11 8.94
CA THR A 34 -15.97 -6.72 7.87
C THR A 34 -17.37 -7.22 8.18
N VAL A 35 -18.36 -6.30 8.21
CA VAL A 35 -19.78 -6.60 8.53
C VAL A 35 -20.39 -7.63 7.57
N ARG A 36 -19.99 -7.59 6.30
CA ARG A 36 -20.39 -8.54 5.25
C ARG A 36 -19.13 -9.04 4.55
N PRO A 37 -18.42 -10.02 5.11
CA PRO A 37 -17.16 -10.49 4.55
C PRO A 37 -17.42 -11.13 3.18
N LEU A 38 -16.53 -10.85 2.24
CA LEU A 38 -16.49 -11.52 0.95
C LEU A 38 -16.04 -12.97 1.13
N LYS A 39 -16.44 -13.83 0.21
CA LYS A 39 -15.78 -15.14 0.04
C LYS A 39 -14.36 -14.93 -0.51
N PRO A 40 -13.41 -15.84 -0.23
CA PRO A 40 -12.05 -15.75 -0.76
C PRO A 40 -11.99 -15.56 -2.27
N ALA A 41 -12.83 -16.27 -3.04
CA ALA A 41 -12.89 -16.15 -4.50
C ALA A 41 -13.37 -14.77 -4.96
N GLU A 42 -14.35 -14.17 -4.26
CA GLU A 42 -14.85 -12.82 -4.58
C GLU A 42 -13.78 -11.77 -4.28
N ALA A 43 -13.08 -11.89 -3.15
CA ALA A 43 -11.97 -11.00 -2.82
C ALA A 43 -10.80 -11.14 -3.80
N TRP A 44 -10.49 -12.37 -4.23
CA TRP A 44 -9.41 -12.61 -5.19
C TRP A 44 -9.73 -12.08 -6.59
N ALA A 45 -10.99 -12.14 -7.02
CA ALA A 45 -11.42 -11.57 -8.30
C ALA A 45 -11.09 -10.06 -8.39
N PHE A 46 -11.27 -9.30 -7.31
CA PHE A 46 -10.83 -7.88 -7.27
C PHE A 46 -9.32 -7.71 -7.46
N VAL A 47 -8.51 -8.61 -6.88
CA VAL A 47 -7.05 -8.56 -7.05
C VAL A 47 -6.68 -8.84 -8.51
N GLU A 48 -7.30 -9.83 -9.14
CA GLU A 48 -7.10 -10.13 -10.55
C GLU A 48 -7.53 -8.98 -11.46
N GLU A 49 -8.68 -8.37 -11.18
CA GLU A 49 -9.17 -7.18 -11.91
C GLU A 49 -8.19 -6.00 -11.79
N TRP A 50 -7.68 -5.70 -10.60
CA TRP A 50 -6.70 -4.62 -10.43
C TRP A 50 -5.38 -4.92 -11.16
N LEU A 51 -4.87 -6.13 -11.05
CA LEU A 51 -3.62 -6.52 -11.71
C LEU A 51 -3.75 -6.58 -13.25
N ALA A 52 -4.97 -6.73 -13.77
CA ALA A 52 -5.25 -6.66 -15.20
C ALA A 52 -5.29 -5.21 -15.75
N VAL A 53 -5.34 -4.19 -14.89
CA VAL A 53 -5.35 -2.78 -15.32
C VAL A 53 -3.96 -2.40 -15.88
N PRO A 54 -3.85 -1.83 -17.10
CA PRO A 54 -2.55 -1.56 -17.74
C PRO A 54 -1.60 -0.65 -16.96
N VAL A 55 -2.12 0.27 -16.14
CA VAL A 55 -1.28 1.16 -15.33
C VAL A 55 -0.80 0.52 -14.02
N VAL A 56 -1.37 -0.63 -13.63
CA VAL A 56 -1.01 -1.32 -12.39
C VAL A 56 0.23 -2.18 -12.59
N TRP A 57 1.07 -2.22 -11.56
CA TRP A 57 2.24 -3.09 -11.50
C TRP A 57 2.56 -3.44 -10.06
N ILE A 58 3.31 -4.54 -9.88
CA ILE A 58 3.74 -5.00 -8.56
C ILE A 58 5.16 -4.49 -8.31
N PRO A 59 5.38 -3.55 -7.38
CA PRO A 59 6.71 -3.14 -6.99
C PRO A 59 7.37 -4.25 -6.16
N ILE A 60 8.48 -4.78 -6.68
CA ILE A 60 9.25 -5.85 -6.02
C ILE A 60 10.45 -5.23 -5.27
N PRO A 61 10.78 -5.70 -4.06
CA PRO A 61 12.03 -5.37 -3.38
C PRO A 61 13.26 -5.48 -4.31
N THR A 62 14.11 -4.44 -4.33
CA THR A 62 15.39 -4.50 -5.05
C THR A 62 16.47 -5.18 -4.19
N GLU A 63 17.66 -5.42 -4.77
CA GLU A 63 18.80 -6.00 -4.04
C GLU A 63 19.21 -5.17 -2.79
N GLN A 64 18.94 -3.86 -2.80
CA GLN A 64 19.24 -2.96 -1.68
C GLN A 64 18.23 -3.08 -0.52
N HIS A 65 17.21 -3.93 -0.63
CA HIS A 65 16.07 -3.92 0.29
C HIS A 65 16.45 -4.20 1.73
N GLY A 66 17.34 -5.17 1.96
CA GLY A 66 17.81 -5.47 3.32
C GLY A 66 18.47 -4.28 4.00
N GLN A 67 19.28 -3.52 3.24
CA GLN A 67 19.94 -2.31 3.76
C GLN A 67 18.94 -1.19 4.04
N VAL A 68 18.01 -0.92 3.11
CA VAL A 68 17.01 0.16 3.28
C VAL A 68 16.07 -0.17 4.43
N LEU A 69 15.47 -1.37 4.44
CA LEU A 69 14.54 -1.80 5.48
C LEU A 69 15.23 -1.87 6.85
N GLY A 70 16.40 -2.50 6.93
CA GLY A 70 17.19 -2.57 8.17
C GLY A 70 17.55 -1.18 8.69
N GLY A 71 17.92 -0.27 7.78
CA GLY A 71 18.18 1.13 8.09
C GLY A 71 16.97 1.83 8.72
N LEU A 72 15.78 1.71 8.12
CA LEU A 72 14.55 2.28 8.67
C LEU A 72 14.21 1.69 10.05
N ILE A 73 14.28 0.36 10.19
CA ILE A 73 13.94 -0.32 11.45
C ILE A 73 14.85 0.15 12.59
N VAL A 74 16.16 0.15 12.37
CA VAL A 74 17.13 0.55 13.40
C VAL A 74 17.03 2.05 13.69
N LYS A 75 16.96 2.89 12.66
CA LYS A 75 16.93 4.36 12.81
C LYS A 75 15.73 4.83 13.62
N TYR A 76 14.56 4.24 13.38
CA TYR A 76 13.30 4.66 14.01
C TYR A 76 12.87 3.75 15.17
N GLY A 77 13.68 2.78 15.57
CA GLY A 77 13.37 1.86 16.66
C GLY A 77 12.08 1.07 16.43
N LEU A 78 11.82 0.67 15.18
CA LEU A 78 10.54 0.08 14.78
C LEU A 78 10.45 -1.38 15.24
N SER A 79 9.28 -1.77 15.71
CA SER A 79 9.03 -3.13 16.17
C SER A 79 7.55 -3.51 16.05
N GLY A 80 7.27 -4.81 16.13
CA GLY A 80 5.91 -5.36 16.12
C GLY A 80 5.10 -4.91 14.91
N LYS A 81 3.96 -4.25 15.17
CA LYS A 81 2.99 -3.84 14.14
C LYS A 81 3.54 -2.86 13.10
N LEU A 82 4.67 -2.19 13.36
CA LEU A 82 5.26 -1.18 12.47
C LEU A 82 6.20 -1.77 11.41
N VAL A 83 6.61 -3.04 11.55
CA VAL A 83 7.54 -3.68 10.60
C VAL A 83 6.94 -3.80 9.19
N PRO A 84 5.66 -4.18 9.01
CA PRO A 84 5.02 -4.15 7.69
C PRO A 84 5.01 -2.76 7.03
N ASP A 85 4.78 -1.68 7.80
CA ASP A 85 4.79 -0.32 7.26
C ASP A 85 6.21 0.10 6.87
N ALA A 86 7.22 -0.28 7.65
CA ALA A 86 8.62 -0.07 7.29
C ALA A 86 9.00 -0.81 6.00
N HIS A 87 8.45 -2.00 5.79
CA HIS A 87 8.65 -2.77 4.56
C HIS A 87 8.05 -2.07 3.34
N LEU A 88 6.81 -1.58 3.44
CA LEU A 88 6.16 -0.78 2.41
C LEU A 88 6.91 0.54 2.14
N ALA A 89 7.37 1.23 3.20
CA ALA A 89 8.17 2.45 3.07
C ALA A 89 9.50 2.17 2.36
N ALA A 90 10.17 1.06 2.68
CA ALA A 90 11.41 0.66 1.99
C ALA A 90 11.17 0.42 0.49
N ILE A 91 10.10 -0.29 0.11
CA ILE A 91 9.73 -0.47 -1.30
C ILE A 91 9.48 0.89 -1.97
N ALA A 92 8.76 1.80 -1.31
CA ALA A 92 8.51 3.12 -1.85
C ALA A 92 9.79 3.94 -2.07
N ILE A 93 10.74 3.90 -1.13
CA ILE A 93 12.05 4.55 -1.26
C ILE A 93 12.81 4.00 -2.48
N GLN A 94 12.87 2.68 -2.61
CA GLN A 94 13.64 2.01 -3.67
C GLN A 94 13.14 2.35 -5.07
N HIS A 95 11.83 2.60 -5.21
CA HIS A 95 11.19 2.91 -6.49
C HIS A 95 10.86 4.41 -6.64
N GLY A 96 11.23 5.26 -5.68
CA GLY A 96 10.93 6.70 -5.70
C GLY A 96 9.43 7.05 -5.65
N LEU A 97 8.62 6.18 -5.07
CA LEU A 97 7.16 6.26 -5.08
C LEU A 97 6.60 7.15 -3.97
N GLU A 98 5.39 7.66 -4.19
CA GLU A 98 4.55 8.20 -3.13
C GLU A 98 3.67 7.08 -2.55
N VAL A 99 3.55 7.04 -1.23
CA VAL A 99 2.63 6.13 -0.54
C VAL A 99 1.28 6.80 -0.37
N CYS A 100 0.23 6.18 -0.92
CA CYS A 100 -1.16 6.59 -0.70
C CYS A 100 -1.77 5.71 0.40
N SER A 101 -1.93 6.25 1.61
CA SER A 101 -2.48 5.51 2.74
C SER A 101 -3.22 6.42 3.72
N ALA A 102 -4.30 5.92 4.34
CA ALA A 102 -4.96 6.60 5.44
C ALA A 102 -4.25 6.39 6.80
N ASP A 103 -3.27 5.49 6.86
CA ASP A 103 -2.50 5.22 8.07
C ASP A 103 -1.47 6.32 8.34
N THR A 104 -1.61 6.98 9.49
CA THR A 104 -0.70 8.06 9.90
C THR A 104 0.67 7.58 10.34
N ASP A 105 0.86 6.28 10.58
CA ASP A 105 2.17 5.74 10.95
C ASP A 105 3.23 5.95 9.84
N PHE A 106 2.81 6.17 8.57
CA PHE A 106 3.72 6.55 7.49
C PHE A 106 4.40 7.92 7.69
N ALA A 107 3.83 8.81 8.52
CA ALA A 107 4.45 10.11 8.86
C ALA A 107 5.81 9.97 9.58
N ARG A 108 6.14 8.76 10.06
CA ARG A 108 7.42 8.45 10.71
C ARG A 108 8.60 8.37 9.72
N PHE A 109 8.32 8.23 8.43
CA PHE A 109 9.31 8.03 7.37
C PHE A 109 9.47 9.32 6.54
N PRO A 110 10.31 10.29 6.96
CA PRO A 110 10.56 11.51 6.19
C PRO A 110 11.24 11.23 4.83
N GLU A 111 11.77 10.04 4.60
CA GLU A 111 12.37 9.61 3.33
C GLU A 111 11.34 9.40 2.21
N ILE A 112 10.05 9.26 2.52
CA ILE A 112 9.00 9.04 1.52
C ILE A 112 8.04 10.23 1.42
N ARG A 113 7.41 10.36 0.25
CA ARG A 113 6.18 11.14 0.14
C ARG A 113 5.02 10.27 0.59
N TRP A 114 4.15 10.82 1.44
CA TRP A 114 2.94 10.16 1.90
C TRP A 114 1.75 11.09 1.75
N ARG A 115 0.65 10.56 1.23
CA ARG A 115 -0.61 11.25 1.09
C ARG A 115 -1.75 10.36 1.59
N ASN A 116 -2.68 10.96 2.34
CA ASN A 116 -3.97 10.33 2.61
C ASN A 116 -4.96 10.69 1.49
N PRO A 117 -5.38 9.74 0.63
CA PRO A 117 -6.33 10.02 -0.45
C PRO A 117 -7.77 10.26 0.03
N LEU A 118 -8.07 9.94 1.29
CA LEU A 118 -9.39 10.12 1.91
C LEU A 118 -9.48 11.40 2.75
N ALA A 119 -8.36 12.09 2.98
CA ALA A 119 -8.39 13.40 3.60
C ALA A 119 -9.07 14.37 2.63
N ALA A 120 -9.98 15.22 3.12
CA ALA A 120 -10.67 16.22 2.32
C ALA A 120 -9.63 17.04 1.52
N GLN A 121 -9.77 17.10 0.20
CA GLN A 121 -9.01 18.06 -0.58
C GLN A 121 -9.47 19.46 -0.15
N PRO A 122 -8.56 20.38 0.20
CA PRO A 122 -8.96 21.78 0.35
C PRO A 122 -9.57 22.23 -0.97
N ALA A 123 -10.73 22.88 -0.90
CA ALA A 123 -11.36 23.48 -2.06
C ALA A 123 -10.37 24.46 -2.70
N THR A 124 -10.06 24.24 -3.97
CA THR A 124 -9.24 25.14 -4.79
C THR A 124 -9.96 26.47 -5.01
#